data_AF-A0A1W1V6F3-F1
#
_entry.id   AF-A0A1W1V6F3-F1
#
_cell.length_a   1.000
_cell.length_b   1.000
_cell.length_c   1.000
_cell.angle_alpha   90.00
_cell.angle_beta   90.00
_cell.angle_gamma   90.00
#
_symmetry.space_group_name_H-M   'P 1'
#
loop_
_entity.id
_entity.type
_entity.pdbx_description
1 polymer ?
#
loop_
_entity_poly.entity_id
_entity_poly.type
_entity_poly.pdbx_seq_one_letter_code
_entity_poly.pdbx_strand_id
1 'polypeptide(L)' 'MNTFKEYKPNIVVNLAAQAGVRYSIENPDAYIEINILGFYNIIEACRYNPVDHLVYASARFITTSSRF' A
#
# COMPACT_ATOMS: atom_id res chain seq x y z
N MET A 1 -0.74 -14.25 3.07
CA MET A 1 0.48 -15.08 2.94
C MET A 1 0.29 -16.33 2.09
N ASN A 2 -0.88 -17.02 2.13
CA ASN A 2 -1.11 -18.22 1.32
C ASN A 2 -0.94 -17.96 -0.20
N THR A 3 -1.37 -16.79 -0.69
CA THR A 3 -1.24 -16.38 -2.10
C THR A 3 0.20 -16.41 -2.61
N PHE A 4 1.18 -15.92 -1.84
CA PHE A 4 2.59 -15.93 -2.28
C PHE A 4 3.18 -17.34 -2.32
N LYS A 5 2.74 -18.22 -1.42
CA LYS A 5 3.17 -19.63 -1.40
C LYS A 5 2.58 -20.43 -2.56
N GLU A 6 1.34 -20.12 -2.92
CA GLU A 6 0.59 -20.77 -3.99
C GLU A 6 1.09 -20.33 -5.37
N TYR A 7 1.12 -19.03 -5.63
CA TYR A 7 1.41 -18.48 -6.97
C TYR A 7 2.89 -18.19 -7.22
N LYS A 8 3.70 -18.04 -6.16
CA LYS A 8 5.16 -17.79 -6.23
C LYS A 8 5.54 -16.75 -7.29
N PRO A 9 5.00 -15.52 -7.21
CA PRO A 9 5.21 -14.52 -8.25
C PRO A 9 6.68 -14.07 -8.29
N ASN A 10 7.25 -13.97 -9.48
CA ASN A 10 8.56 -13.32 -9.68
C ASN A 10 8.49 -11.79 -9.60
N ILE A 11 7.34 -11.22 -9.98
CA ILE A 11 7.11 -9.78 -10.01
C ILE A 11 5.79 -9.48 -9.29
N VAL A 12 5.81 -8.50 -8.39
CA VAL A 12 4.63 -8.02 -7.67
C VAL A 12 4.38 -6.56 -8.05
N VAL A 13 3.16 -6.26 -8.48
CA VAL A 13 2.73 -4.88 -8.78
C VAL A 13 1.61 -4.50 -7.81
N ASN A 14 1.93 -3.67 -6.82
CA ASN A 14 0.95 -3.18 -5.85
C ASN A 14 0.30 -1.87 -6.34
N LEU A 15 -0.94 -2.00 -6.80
CA LEU A 15 -1.83 -0.90 -7.18
C LEU A 15 -2.92 -0.64 -6.13
N ALA A 16 -2.92 -1.40 -5.02
CA ALA A 16 -3.91 -1.23 -3.97
C ALA A 16 -3.59 0.02 -3.15
N ALA A 17 -4.42 1.04 -3.33
CA ALA A 17 -4.39 2.29 -2.57
C ALA A 17 -5.83 2.80 -2.41
N GLN A 18 -6.12 3.45 -1.29
CA GLN A 18 -7.39 4.16 -1.13
C GLN A 18 -7.30 5.48 -1.90
N ALA A 19 -7.99 5.57 -3.04
CA ALA A 19 -8.09 6.80 -3.81
C ALA A 19 -9.07 7.77 -3.13
N GLY A 20 -8.72 9.06 -3.12
CA GLY A 20 -9.60 10.13 -2.65
C GLY A 20 -9.19 10.73 -1.31
N VAL A 21 -8.84 12.01 -1.36
CA VAL A 21 -8.36 12.81 -0.22
C VAL A 21 -9.43 13.05 0.83
N ARG A 22 -10.68 13.16 0.40
CA ARG A 22 -11.77 13.56 1.29
C ARG A 22 -12.12 12.47 2.30
N TYR A 23 -12.22 11.22 1.84
CA TYR A 23 -12.52 10.09 2.72
C TYR A 23 -11.40 9.83 3.73
N SER A 24 -10.14 10.06 3.37
CA SER A 24 -9.03 9.90 4.32
C SER A 24 -8.98 10.99 5.39
N ILE A 25 -9.64 12.13 5.18
CA ILE A 25 -9.81 13.17 6.21
C ILE A 25 -10.99 12.80 7.13
N GLU A 26 -12.06 12.26 6.56
CA GLU A 26 -13.25 11.85 7.30
C GLU A 26 -13.04 10.54 8.09
N ASN A 27 -12.21 9.63 7.57
CA ASN A 27 -11.87 8.34 8.17
C ASN A 27 -10.37 8.03 7.99
N PRO A 28 -9.49 8.66 8.78
CA PRO A 28 -8.03 8.50 8.65
C PRO A 28 -7.56 7.08 8.97
N ASP A 29 -8.26 6.36 9.84
CA ASP A 29 -7.91 4.99 10.22
C ASP A 29 -7.98 4.05 9.01
N ALA A 30 -9.04 4.17 8.20
CA ALA A 30 -9.18 3.39 6.97
C ALA A 30 -8.06 3.71 5.95
N TYR A 31 -7.62 4.98 5.88
CA TYR A 31 -6.49 5.34 5.02
C TYR A 31 -5.19 4.69 5.49
N ILE A 32 -4.93 4.67 6.80
CA ILE A 32 -3.75 4.02 7.38
C ILE A 32 -3.80 2.52 7.18
N GLU A 33 -4.94 1.87 7.46
CA GLU A 33 -5.12 0.43 7.26
C GLU A 33 -4.84 0.01 5.82
N ILE A 34 -5.41 0.72 4.85
CA ILE A 34 -5.30 0.34 3.44
C ILE A 34 -3.91 0.67 2.89
N ASN A 35 -3.45 1.92 3.05
CA ASN A 35 -2.24 2.37 2.35
C ASN A 35 -0.94 2.03 3.10
N ILE A 36 -0.97 1.97 4.43
CA ILE A 36 0.24 1.74 5.24
C ILE A 36 0.31 0.28 5.67
N LEU A 37 -0.70 -0.22 6.41
CA LEU A 37 -0.70 -1.61 6.88
C LEU A 37 -0.83 -2.61 5.72
N GLY A 38 -1.69 -2.33 4.73
CA GLY A 38 -1.81 -3.13 3.52
C GLY A 38 -0.49 -3.22 2.75
N PHE A 39 0.22 -2.11 2.59
CA PHE A 39 1.53 -2.10 1.92
C PHE A 39 2.60 -2.83 2.72
N TYR A 40 2.66 -2.62 4.04
CA TYR A 40 3.57 -3.34 4.94
C TYR A 40 3.42 -4.86 4.80
N ASN A 41 2.17 -5.36 4.74
CA ASN A 41 1.89 -6.78 4.56
C ASN A 41 2.44 -7.33 3.23
N ILE A 42 2.43 -6.53 2.16
CA ILE A 42 3.01 -6.92 0.86
C ILE A 42 4.53 -6.98 0.94
N ILE A 43 5.17 -6.00 1.61
CA ILE A 43 6.63 -6.02 1.82
C ILE A 43 7.03 -7.25 2.62
N GLU A 44 6.35 -7.54 3.73
CA GLU A 44 6.64 -8.72 4.55
C GLU A 44 6.44 -10.01 3.75
N ALA A 45 5.39 -10.09 2.93
CA ALA A 45 5.17 -11.23 2.06
C ALA A 45 6.33 -11.43 1.05
N CYS A 46 6.83 -10.36 0.44
CA CYS A 46 7.99 -10.39 -0.45
C CYS A 46 9.30 -10.70 0.30
N ARG A 47 9.43 -10.30 1.56
CA ARG A 47 10.60 -10.63 2.40
C ARG A 47 10.68 -12.12 2.71
N TYR A 48 9.55 -12.74 3.04
CA TYR A 48 9.48 -14.18 3.31
C TYR A 48 9.42 -15.05 2.05
N ASN A 49 9.05 -14.46 0.91
CA ASN A 49 8.98 -15.14 -0.40
C ASN A 49 9.66 -14.20 -1.41
N PRO A 50 10.99 -14.25 -1.52
CA PRO A 50 11.76 -13.31 -2.35
C PRO A 50 11.21 -13.25 -3.78
N VAL A 51 11.01 -12.02 -4.25
CA VAL A 51 10.58 -11.71 -5.61
C VAL A 51 11.68 -10.90 -6.30
N ASP A 52 11.77 -10.97 -7.62
CA ASP A 52 12.77 -10.25 -8.40
C ASP A 52 12.47 -8.75 -8.42
N HIS A 53 11.19 -8.38 -8.51
CA HIS A 53 10.75 -6.99 -8.55
C HIS A 53 9.45 -6.75 -7.78
N LEU A 54 9.42 -5.68 -6.98
CA LEU A 54 8.21 -5.11 -6.39
C LEU A 54 8.03 -3.68 -6.94
N VAL A 55 6.94 -3.48 -7.68
CA VAL A 55 6.53 -2.16 -8.20
C VAL A 55 5.35 -1.67 -7.36
N TYR A 56 5.44 -0.46 -6.82
CA TYR A 56 4.39 0.14 -6.00
C TYR A 56 3.96 1.48 -6.57
N ALA A 57 2.66 1.66 -6.77
CA ALA A 57 2.08 2.95 -7.13
C ALA A 57 1.80 3.77 -5.86
N SER A 58 2.67 4.72 -5.54
CA SER A 58 2.52 5.60 -4.37
C SER A 58 1.52 6.73 -4.63
N ALA A 59 0.67 7.04 -3.65
CA ALA A 59 -0.15 8.26 -3.67
C ALA A 59 0.64 9.46 -3.10
N ARG A 60 0.61 10.62 -3.77
CA ARG A 60 1.11 11.89 -3.20
C ARG A 60 0.02 12.50 -2.33
N PHE A 61 0.31 12.68 -1.05
CA PHE A 61 -0.62 13.32 -0.13
C PHE A 61 0.11 14.34 0.74
N ILE A 62 0.10 15.60 0.30
CA ILE A 62 0.38 16.76 1.15
C ILE A 62 -0.23 18.00 0.48
N THR A 63 -1.26 18.55 1.10
CA THR A 63 -1.67 19.94 0.92
C THR A 63 -1.92 20.46 2.32
N THR A 64 -0.84 20.90 2.95
CA THR A 64 -0.94 21.78 4.11
C THR A 64 -1.37 23.14 3.57
N SER A 65 -2.67 23.45 3.62
CA SER A 65 -3.10 24.85 3.56
C SER A 65 -2.96 25.41 4.97
N SER A 66 -1.77 25.89 5.32
CA SER A 66 -1.62 26.80 6.45
C SER A 66 -2.28 28.12 6.06
N ARG A 67 -3.58 28.26 6.40
CA ARG A 67 -4.15 29.59 6.62
C ARG A 67 -3.72 29.99 8.04
N PHE A 68 -2.62 30.73 8.11
CA PHE A 68 -2.46 31.73 9.16
C PHE A 68 -3.27 32.96 8.76
#